data_AF-A0A1G1BZ69-F1
#
_entry.id   AF-A0A1G1BZ69-F1
#
_cell.length_a   1.000
_cell.length_b   1.000
_cell.length_c   1.000
_cell.angle_alpha   90.00
_cell.angle_beta   90.00
_cell.angle_gamma   90.00
#
_symmetry.space_group_name_H-M   'P 1'
#
loop_
_entity.id
_entity.type
_entity.pdbx_description
1 polymer ?
#
loop_
_entity_poly.entity_id
_entity_poly.type
_entity_poly.pdbx_seq_one_letter_code
_entity_poly.pdbx_strand_id
1 'polypeptide(L)'
;MSVGQDSVQGTSIAAKYAACVHVKDMKRTPDGKAPGRSVIGKDDVDIPGCLRALEKAGYKGYLALEYEGEEDERTGVPESIRYLKEVLGRG
;
A
#
# COMPACT_ATOMS: atom_id res chain seq x y z
N MET A 1 0.19 -4.90 -11.39
CA MET A 1 1.37 -4.84 -12.28
C MET A 1 2.59 -4.46 -11.45
N SER A 2 3.77 -5.01 -11.75
CA SER A 2 5.02 -4.69 -11.06
C SER A 2 6.04 -4.18 -12.07
N VAL A 3 6.80 -3.15 -11.69
CA VAL A 3 7.76 -2.46 -12.59
C VAL A 3 9.17 -2.36 -11.98
N GLY A 4 9.44 -3.09 -10.88
CA GLY A 4 10.74 -3.12 -10.20
C GLY A 4 11.16 -1.81 -9.51
N GLN A 5 10.30 -0.80 -9.47
CA GLN A 5 10.57 0.48 -8.81
C GLN A 5 10.38 0.39 -7.29
N ASP A 6 11.20 1.14 -6.54
CA ASP A 6 10.99 1.34 -5.10
C ASP A 6 9.64 2.01 -4.81
N SER A 7 8.91 1.50 -3.82
CA SER A 7 7.53 1.92 -3.55
C SER A 7 7.45 3.36 -3.05
N VAL A 8 8.38 3.79 -2.18
CA VAL A 8 8.39 5.15 -1.63
C VAL A 8 8.82 6.15 -2.68
N GLN A 9 9.84 5.82 -3.48
CA GLN A 9 10.28 6.65 -4.59
C GLN A 9 9.17 6.82 -5.64
N GLY A 10 8.54 5.72 -6.07
CA GLY A 10 7.43 5.77 -7.03
C GLY A 10 6.26 6.59 -6.51
N THR A 11 5.89 6.39 -5.25
CA THR A 11 4.85 7.18 -4.58
C THR A 11 5.21 8.66 -4.54
N SER A 12 6.44 9.00 -4.16
CA SER A 12 6.90 10.40 -4.07
C SER A 12 6.83 11.13 -5.42
N ILE A 13 7.15 10.44 -6.51
CA ILE A 13 7.06 10.99 -7.88
C ILE A 13 5.60 11.24 -8.27
N ALA A 14 4.72 10.28 -7.96
CA ALA A 14 3.32 10.33 -8.36
C ALA A 14 2.43 11.19 -7.45
N ALA A 15 2.81 11.39 -6.18
CA ALA A 15 1.93 11.92 -5.13
C ALA A 15 1.28 13.27 -5.47
N LYS A 16 2.00 14.19 -6.12
CA LYS A 16 1.47 15.51 -6.53
C LYS A 16 0.42 15.44 -7.64
N TYR A 17 0.32 14.31 -8.35
CA TYR A 17 -0.61 14.09 -9.44
C TYR A 17 -1.74 13.12 -9.05
N ALA A 18 -1.66 12.51 -7.86
CA ALA A 18 -2.58 11.46 -7.45
C ALA A 18 -3.98 12.05 -7.19
N ALA A 19 -4.96 11.56 -7.95
CA ALA A 19 -6.39 11.82 -7.69
C ALA A 19 -7.03 10.70 -6.83
N CYS A 20 -6.47 9.50 -6.89
CA CYS A 20 -6.86 8.33 -6.12
C CYS A 20 -5.60 7.49 -5.83
N VAL A 21 -5.60 6.77 -4.71
CA VAL A 21 -4.51 5.88 -4.30
C VAL A 21 -5.10 4.51 -4.01
N HIS A 22 -4.58 3.48 -4.66
CA HIS A 22 -4.80 2.10 -4.26
C HIS A 22 -3.70 1.67 -3.30
N VAL A 23 -4.09 1.07 -2.19
CA VAL A 23 -3.17 0.52 -1.19
C VAL A 23 -3.25 -0.99 -1.27
N LYS A 24 -2.13 -1.61 -1.65
CA LYS A 24 -1.94 -3.05 -1.70
C LYS A 24 -0.54 -3.39 -1.20
N ASP A 25 -0.38 -4.60 -0.70
CA ASP A 25 0.91 -5.14 -0.28
C ASP A 25 1.32 -6.30 -1.20
N MET A 26 2.63 -6.45 -1.35
CA MET A 26 3.24 -7.28 -2.38
C MET A 26 4.58 -7.81 -1.89
N LYS A 27 4.76 -9.12 -1.99
CA LYS A 27 6.06 -9.75 -1.81
C LYS A 27 6.94 -9.56 -3.04
N ARG A 28 8.16 -9.08 -2.85
CA ARG A 28 9.16 -8.98 -3.90
C ARG A 28 9.73 -10.37 -4.19
N THR A 29 9.71 -10.76 -5.45
CA THR A 29 10.34 -12.00 -5.89
C THR A 29 11.72 -11.73 -6.52
N PRO A 30 12.63 -12.71 -6.53
CA PRO A 30 13.96 -12.54 -7.12
C PRO A 30 13.96 -12.15 -8.60
N ASP A 31 12.91 -12.51 -9.35
CA ASP A 31 12.73 -12.14 -10.76
C ASP A 31 12.13 -10.75 -10.96
N GLY A 32 12.04 -9.93 -9.90
CA GLY A 32 11.58 -8.55 -9.94
C GLY A 32 10.05 -8.41 -10.05
N LYS A 33 9.31 -9.52 -9.98
CA LYS A 33 7.86 -9.49 -9.91
C LYS A 33 7.41 -9.17 -8.48
N ALA A 34 6.19 -8.67 -8.39
CA ALA A 34 5.53 -8.40 -7.13
C ALA A 34 4.03 -8.73 -7.29
N PRO A 35 3.61 -9.99 -7.08
CA PRO A 35 2.20 -10.33 -7.08
C PRO A 35 1.52 -9.63 -5.89
N GLY A 36 0.45 -8.87 -6.15
CA GLY A 36 -0.37 -8.26 -5.09
C GLY A 36 -1.24 -9.32 -4.46
N ARG A 37 -0.84 -9.87 -3.32
CA ARG A 37 -1.57 -11.00 -2.70
C ARG A 37 -1.42 -11.09 -1.18
N SER A 38 -1.42 -9.97 -0.46
CA SER A 38 -1.36 -10.05 0.99
C SER A 38 -2.18 -8.99 1.70
N VAL A 39 -2.47 -9.34 2.96
CA VAL A 39 -2.90 -8.40 3.98
C VAL A 39 -1.85 -7.31 4.13
N ILE A 40 -2.30 -6.06 4.22
CA ILE A 40 -1.43 -4.91 4.33
C ILE A 40 -0.52 -5.02 5.57
N GLY A 41 0.79 -4.85 5.36
CA GLY A 41 1.80 -4.86 6.41
C GLY A 41 2.45 -6.23 6.64
N LYS A 42 2.12 -7.24 5.82
CA LYS A 42 2.72 -8.58 5.90
C LYS A 42 3.88 -8.80 4.92
N ASP A 43 4.03 -7.97 3.89
CA ASP A 43 5.05 -8.13 2.85
C ASP A 43 5.95 -6.89 2.69
N ASP A 44 6.53 -6.69 1.50
CA ASP A 44 7.73 -5.87 1.29
C ASP A 44 7.43 -4.42 0.88
N VAL A 45 6.16 -4.02 0.74
CA VAL A 45 5.84 -2.61 0.43
C VAL A 45 6.02 -1.78 1.70
N ASP A 46 6.84 -0.72 1.64
CA ASP A 46 6.96 0.24 2.75
C ASP A 46 5.70 1.14 2.81
N ILE A 47 4.62 0.58 3.36
CA ILE A 47 3.32 1.26 3.52
C ILE A 47 3.48 2.56 4.32
N PRO A 48 4.15 2.59 5.50
CA PRO A 48 4.35 3.84 6.24
C PRO A 48 5.13 4.90 5.43
N GLY A 49 6.16 4.50 4.68
CA GLY A 49 6.94 5.39 3.83
C GLY A 49 6.09 6.02 2.71
N CYS A 50 5.30 5.20 2.02
CA CYS A 50 4.38 5.66 0.98
C CYS A 50 3.33 6.64 1.54
N LEU A 51 2.72 6.32 2.68
CA LEU A 51 1.72 7.19 3.31
C LEU A 51 2.33 8.54 3.75
N ARG A 52 3.56 8.54 4.31
CA ARG A 52 4.30 9.78 4.61
C ARG A 52 4.62 10.59 3.36
N ALA A 53 4.94 9.95 2.24
CA ALA A 53 5.20 10.64 0.98
C ALA A 53 3.93 11.33 0.45
N LEU A 54 2.78 10.66 0.52
CA LEU A 54 1.48 11.24 0.18
C LEU A 54 1.11 12.42 1.08
N GLU A 55 1.31 12.28 2.39
CA GLU A 55 1.06 13.34 3.37
C GLU A 55 1.92 14.59 3.08
N LYS A 56 3.23 14.39 2.84
CA LYS A 56 4.16 15.49 2.48
C LYS A 56 3.77 16.19 1.19
N ALA A 57 3.18 15.48 0.24
CA ALA A 57 2.67 16.06 -1.01
C ALA A 57 1.32 16.77 -0.84
N GLY A 58 0.72 16.73 0.35
CA GLY A 58 -0.57 17.35 0.62
C GLY A 58 -1.77 16.56 0.09
N TYR A 59 -1.61 15.26 -0.19
CA TYR A 59 -2.72 14.41 -0.64
C TYR A 59 -3.80 14.32 0.44
N LYS A 60 -5.05 14.60 0.07
CA LYS A 60 -6.25 14.54 0.96
C LYS A 60 -7.35 13.63 0.41
N GLY A 61 -7.07 12.88 -0.65
CA GLY A 61 -8.03 11.96 -1.27
C GLY A 61 -8.18 10.64 -0.51
N TYR A 62 -8.94 9.72 -1.09
CA TYR A 62 -9.17 8.40 -0.50
C TYR A 62 -7.95 7.49 -0.64
N LEU A 63 -7.77 6.62 0.36
CA LEU A 63 -6.91 5.45 0.29
C LEU A 63 -7.81 4.24 0.08
N ALA A 64 -7.88 3.75 -1.16
CA ALA A 64 -8.69 2.59 -1.51
C ALA A 64 -7.88 1.32 -1.24
N LEU A 65 -8.31 0.49 -0.28
CA LEU A 65 -7.73 -0.83 -0.10
C LEU A 65 -8.03 -1.68 -1.34
N GLU A 66 -6.99 -2.19 -1.99
CA GLU A 66 -7.10 -3.17 -3.06
C GLU A 66 -6.60 -4.51 -2.52
N TYR A 67 -7.54 -5.39 -2.18
CA TYR A 67 -7.25 -6.68 -1.57
C TYR A 67 -7.37 -7.80 -2.60
N GLU A 68 -6.25 -8.44 -2.89
CA GLU A 68 -6.11 -9.55 -3.85
C GLU A 68 -5.40 -10.76 -3.19
N GLY A 69 -5.45 -10.83 -1.84
CA GLY A 69 -4.77 -11.85 -1.04
C GLY A 69 -5.43 -13.24 -1.07
N GLU A 70 -4.65 -14.26 -0.72
CA GLU A 70 -5.12 -15.65 -0.65
C GLU A 70 -5.93 -15.95 0.64
N GLU A 71 -5.78 -15.10 1.67
CA GLU A 71 -6.55 -15.19 2.91
C GLU A 71 -8.00 -14.71 2.70
N ASP A 72 -8.96 -15.38 3.36
CA ASP A 72 -10.40 -15.06 3.28
C ASP A 72 -10.66 -13.57 3.52
N GLU A 73 -11.41 -12.93 2.61
CA GLU A 73 -11.61 -11.48 2.64
C GLU A 73 -12.29 -10.99 3.92
N ARG A 74 -13.07 -11.83 4.59
CA ARG A 74 -13.72 -11.50 5.87
C ARG A 74 -12.73 -11.40 7.03
N THR A 75 -11.49 -11.85 6.83
CA THR A 75 -10.40 -11.76 7.80
C THR A 75 -9.31 -10.82 7.31
N GLY A 76 -8.85 -10.99 6.07
CA GLY A 76 -7.74 -10.22 5.52
C GLY A 76 -8.06 -8.74 5.29
N VAL A 77 -9.31 -8.40 4.92
CA VAL A 77 -9.72 -6.99 4.78
C VAL A 77 -9.77 -6.29 6.14
N PRO A 78 -10.46 -6.82 7.18
CA PRO A 78 -10.42 -6.20 8.51
C PRO A 78 -9.01 -6.05 9.08
N GLU A 79 -8.14 -7.04 8.90
CA GLU A 79 -6.75 -6.98 9.35
C GLU A 79 -5.98 -5.86 8.64
N SER A 80 -6.12 -5.77 7.32
CA SER A 80 -5.51 -4.71 6.50
C SER A 80 -5.97 -3.32 6.95
N ILE A 81 -7.27 -3.15 7.19
CA ILE A 81 -7.83 -1.89 7.66
C ILE A 81 -7.33 -1.54 9.06
N ARG A 82 -7.20 -2.52 9.96
CA ARG A 82 -6.63 -2.30 11.30
C ARG A 82 -5.21 -1.77 11.20
N TYR A 83 -4.34 -2.44 10.43
CA TYR A 83 -2.97 -1.99 10.21
C TYR A 83 -2.91 -0.58 9.64
N LEU A 84 -3.71 -0.27 8.62
CA LEU A 84 -3.75 1.08 8.02
C LEU A 84 -4.18 2.15 9.03
N LYS A 85 -5.15 1.85 9.90
CA LYS A 85 -5.56 2.78 10.97
C LYS A 85 -4.44 3.01 11.97
N GLU A 86 -3.73 1.97 12.39
CA GLU A 86 -2.59 2.08 13.31
C GLU A 86 -1.48 2.97 12.71
N VAL A 87 -1.10 2.72 11.45
CA VAL A 87 -0.08 3.53 10.75
C VAL A 87 -0.52 4.99 10.59
N LEU A 88 -1.82 5.24 10.40
CA LEU A 88 -2.39 6.60 10.31
C LEU A 88 -2.65 7.26 11.68
N GLY A 89 -2.35 6.59 12.80
CA GLY A 89 -2.63 7.12 14.14
C GLY A 89 -4.14 7.23 14.46
N ARG A 90 -4.95 6.33 13.92
CA ARG A 90 -6.42 6.27 14.06
C ARG A 90 -6.90 5.02 14.82
N GLY A 91 -6.03 4.48 15.69
CA GLY A 91 -6.29 3.32 16.55
C GLY A 91 -7.14 3.66 17.75
#